data_AF-A0A3A8YJZ9-F1
#
_entry.id   AF-A0A3A8YJZ9-F1
#
_cell.length_a   1.000
_cell.length_b   1.000
_cell.length_c   1.000
_cell.angle_alpha   90.00
_cell.angle_beta   90.00
_cell.angle_gamma   90.00
#
_symmetry.space_group_name_H-M   'P 1'
#
loop_
_entity.id
_entity.type
_entity.pdbx_description
1 polymer ?
#
loop_
_entity_poly.entity_id
_entity_poly.type
_entity_poly.pdbx_seq_one_letter_code
_entity_poly.pdbx_strand_id
1 'polypeptide(L)'
;MDFGVTSKLWEYGINNRTSVMTEKNIDGSFAEIAAAKAADKGNATGMNFKDMWQTRFPGAYYHTMDASNIPQGVWERNDFPFEKFFQKDVDESVLDWNPNGANPAMDSSAVQSRLHSISGQKSVVVPPELEEKMKSDPALAQRVMAKVESFIVANQVPGRICSHLIVLDENGEITRFRASSHGGNFTGPTEAEQRQFEAEQAAKKKRREKYIELNEESALKRKVLEQETDRRYYKSSVARQNAFKAYEKNIMEL
;
A
#
# COMPACT_ATOMS: atom_id res chain seq x y z
N MET A 1 24.29 17.76 19.31
CA MET A 1 23.06 18.46 18.92
C MET A 1 21.97 17.43 18.82
N ASP A 2 21.02 17.57 19.74
CA ASP A 2 19.85 16.73 19.93
C ASP A 2 18.82 17.07 18.83
N PHE A 3 18.26 16.06 18.16
CA PHE A 3 17.16 16.23 17.22
C PHE A 3 15.98 15.40 17.72
N GLY A 4 15.38 15.88 18.81
CA GLY A 4 14.00 15.57 19.15
C GLY A 4 13.06 16.32 18.21
N VAL A 5 12.35 15.59 17.34
CA VAL A 5 11.10 16.06 16.76
C VAL A 5 10.10 14.92 16.82
N THR A 6 9.27 14.96 17.85
CA THR A 6 7.98 14.28 17.92
C THR A 6 7.07 14.85 16.84
N SER A 7 6.61 14.04 15.90
CA SER A 7 5.47 14.41 15.05
C SER A 7 4.32 13.42 15.27
N LYS A 8 3.39 13.84 16.14
CA LYS A 8 2.01 13.36 16.19
C LYS A 8 1.40 13.44 14.78
N LEU A 9 0.95 12.31 14.24
CA LEU A 9 0.19 12.24 13.00
C LEU A 9 -1.06 11.38 13.25
N TRP A 10 -1.98 11.92 14.06
CA TRP A 10 -3.35 11.46 14.17
C TRP A 10 -4.23 12.68 14.39
N GLU A 11 -4.60 13.32 13.28
CA GLU A 11 -5.72 14.26 13.18
C GLU A 11 -5.93 14.57 11.71
N TYR A 12 -6.85 13.84 11.07
CA TYR A 12 -7.58 14.40 9.92
C TYR A 12 -9.07 14.22 10.18
N GLY A 13 -9.60 15.22 10.88
CA GLY A 13 -11.02 15.53 10.88
C GLY A 13 -11.47 15.95 9.48
N ILE A 14 -12.67 15.46 9.14
CA ILE A 14 -13.76 16.16 8.47
C ILE A 14 -13.32 17.39 7.67
N ASN A 15 -13.06 17.21 6.37
CA ASN A 15 -13.01 18.29 5.40
C ASN A 15 -14.08 18.06 4.34
N ASN A 16 -15.18 18.81 4.47
CA ASN A 16 -16.24 18.94 3.50
C ASN A 16 -15.66 19.67 2.27
N ARG A 17 -15.39 18.97 1.17
CA ARG A 17 -15.03 19.58 -0.11
C ARG A 17 -16.08 19.20 -1.14
N THR A 18 -16.91 20.18 -1.49
CA THR A 18 -17.77 20.19 -2.67
C THR A 18 -16.90 20.10 -3.92
N SER A 19 -16.79 18.90 -4.49
CA SER A 19 -16.23 18.69 -5.82
C SER A 19 -17.31 18.95 -6.87
N VAL A 20 -17.06 19.99 -7.67
CA VAL A 20 -17.76 20.27 -8.93
C VAL A 20 -17.71 19.02 -9.81
N MET A 21 -18.86 18.43 -10.10
CA MET A 21 -18.96 17.28 -10.99
C MET A 21 -18.85 17.75 -12.45
N THR A 22 -17.76 17.38 -13.12
CA THR A 22 -17.77 17.24 -14.57
C THR A 22 -18.54 15.97 -14.91
N GLU A 23 -19.76 16.15 -15.40
CA GLU A 23 -20.64 15.12 -15.94
C GLU A 23 -19.89 14.33 -17.04
N LYS A 24 -19.55 13.08 -16.74
CA LYS A 24 -19.37 12.08 -17.78
C LYS A 24 -20.72 11.42 -17.99
N ASN A 25 -21.30 11.63 -19.17
CA ASN A 25 -22.53 10.98 -19.63
C ASN A 25 -22.36 9.46 -19.52
N ILE A 26 -23.05 8.88 -18.54
CA ILE A 26 -23.34 7.45 -18.49
C ILE A 26 -24.72 7.33 -19.11
N ASP A 27 -24.79 6.81 -20.34
CA ASP A 27 -26.03 6.58 -21.10
C ASP A 27 -26.86 5.43 -20.50
N GLY A 28 -27.32 5.61 -19.26
CA GLY A 28 -28.33 4.76 -18.63
C GLY A 28 -29.52 5.63 -18.27
N SER A 29 -30.70 5.32 -18.81
CA SER A 29 -31.92 6.04 -18.46
C SER A 29 -32.16 5.94 -16.95
N PHE A 30 -32.61 7.02 -16.30
CA PHE A 30 -32.91 7.06 -14.87
C PHE A 30 -33.87 5.92 -14.45
N ALA A 31 -34.73 5.48 -15.38
CA ALA A 31 -35.62 4.34 -15.22
C ALA A 31 -34.89 3.00 -15.13
N GLU A 32 -33.74 2.85 -15.80
CA GLU A 32 -32.95 1.61 -15.85
C GLU A 32 -32.08 1.46 -14.58
N ILE A 33 -31.53 2.56 -14.07
CA ILE A 33 -30.85 2.61 -12.76
C ILE A 33 -31.86 2.39 -11.62
N ALA A 34 -33.05 2.99 -11.73
CA ALA A 34 -34.14 2.75 -10.78
C ALA A 34 -34.67 1.31 -10.88
N ALA A 35 -34.75 0.72 -12.07
CA ALA A 35 -35.17 -0.65 -12.29
C ALA A 35 -34.14 -1.66 -11.78
N ALA A 36 -32.83 -1.42 -11.95
CA ALA A 36 -31.79 -2.25 -11.35
C ALA A 36 -31.82 -2.19 -9.82
N LYS A 37 -32.07 -1.01 -9.23
CA LYS A 37 -32.27 -0.83 -7.78
C LYS A 37 -33.61 -1.41 -7.28
N ALA A 38 -34.61 -1.54 -8.14
CA ALA A 38 -35.89 -2.17 -7.84
C ALA A 38 -35.87 -3.70 -8.04
N ALA A 39 -35.07 -4.21 -8.98
CA ALA A 39 -34.85 -5.64 -9.18
C ALA A 39 -34.08 -6.27 -8.00
N ASP A 40 -33.19 -5.51 -7.37
CA ASP A 40 -32.50 -5.91 -6.13
C ASP A 40 -33.45 -6.00 -4.90
N LYS A 41 -34.65 -5.40 -4.99
CA LYS A 41 -35.71 -5.55 -3.96
C LYS A 41 -36.53 -6.85 -4.11
N GLY A 42 -36.38 -7.58 -5.21
CA GLY A 42 -37.23 -8.73 -5.55
C GLY A 42 -36.96 -10.03 -4.80
N ASN A 43 -35.82 -10.15 -4.09
CA ASN A 43 -35.41 -11.41 -3.43
C ASN A 43 -35.44 -11.37 -1.89
N ALA A 44 -35.83 -10.27 -1.26
CA ALA A 44 -35.69 -10.07 0.19
C ALA A 44 -36.92 -10.45 1.03
N THR A 45 -38.02 -10.90 0.41
CA THR A 45 -39.21 -11.36 1.15
C THR A 45 -39.02 -12.80 1.62
N GLY A 46 -38.51 -12.96 2.84
CA GLY A 46 -38.39 -14.25 3.55
C GLY A 46 -36.97 -14.74 3.81
N MET A 47 -35.93 -14.05 3.33
CA MET A 47 -34.54 -14.35 3.71
C MET A 47 -34.26 -13.83 5.11
N ASN A 48 -33.65 -14.66 5.96
CA ASN A 48 -33.10 -14.20 7.24
C ASN A 48 -31.84 -13.36 7.00
N PHE A 49 -31.39 -12.62 8.02
CA PHE A 49 -30.25 -11.71 7.88
C PHE A 49 -28.95 -12.41 7.44
N LYS A 50 -28.70 -13.64 7.92
CA LYS A 50 -27.55 -14.45 7.50
C LYS A 50 -27.57 -14.74 6.01
N ASP A 51 -28.72 -15.13 5.47
CA ASP A 51 -28.90 -15.41 4.03
C ASP A 51 -28.69 -14.14 3.19
N MET A 52 -29.21 -13.01 3.65
CA MET A 52 -28.95 -11.70 3.01
C MET A 52 -27.46 -11.37 2.98
N TRP A 53 -26.77 -11.52 4.12
CA TRP A 53 -25.35 -11.27 4.25
C TRP A 53 -24.51 -12.15 3.31
N GLN A 54 -24.78 -13.46 3.29
CA GLN A 54 -24.01 -14.41 2.49
C GLN A 54 -24.31 -14.31 0.98
N THR A 55 -25.53 -13.92 0.61
CA THR A 55 -25.89 -13.63 -0.79
C THR A 55 -25.18 -12.36 -1.26
N ARG A 56 -25.15 -11.32 -0.42
CA ARG A 56 -24.50 -10.05 -0.76
C ARG A 56 -22.98 -10.13 -0.79
N PHE A 57 -22.41 -10.87 0.14
CA PHE A 57 -20.97 -11.06 0.27
C PHE A 57 -20.63 -12.56 0.25
N PRO A 58 -20.53 -13.17 -0.95
CA PRO A 58 -20.17 -14.57 -1.07
C PRO A 58 -18.84 -14.89 -0.37
N GLY A 59 -18.84 -15.93 0.46
CA GLY A 59 -17.68 -16.34 1.26
C GLY A 59 -17.44 -15.51 2.52
N ALA A 60 -18.33 -14.57 2.87
CA ALA A 60 -18.23 -13.84 4.12
C ALA A 60 -18.63 -14.71 5.33
N TYR A 61 -17.96 -14.46 6.45
CA TYR A 61 -18.19 -15.16 7.70
C TYR A 61 -19.36 -14.54 8.47
N TYR A 62 -20.09 -15.36 9.19
CA TYR A 62 -21.27 -14.99 9.95
C TYR A 62 -21.25 -15.69 11.30
N HIS A 63 -21.30 -14.93 12.38
CA HIS A 63 -21.20 -15.45 13.74
C HIS A 63 -22.34 -14.96 14.60
N THR A 64 -22.96 -15.88 15.36
CA THR A 64 -24.00 -15.55 16.32
C THR A 64 -23.41 -15.61 17.74
N MET A 65 -22.97 -14.47 18.26
CA MET A 65 -22.39 -14.31 19.59
C MET A 65 -22.40 -12.85 20.02
N ASP A 66 -22.35 -12.58 21.33
CA ASP A 66 -22.29 -11.21 21.84
C ASP A 66 -20.84 -10.75 22.05
N ALA A 67 -20.29 -10.11 21.03
CA ALA A 67 -18.99 -9.43 21.10
C ALA A 67 -19.11 -7.92 21.38
N SER A 68 -20.33 -7.41 21.59
CA SER A 68 -20.56 -5.97 21.77
C SER A 68 -19.97 -5.44 23.10
N ASN A 69 -19.92 -6.32 24.10
CA ASN A 69 -19.42 -6.05 25.44
C ASN A 69 -17.89 -6.03 25.57
N ILE A 70 -17.14 -6.40 24.51
CA ILE A 70 -15.68 -6.33 24.54
C ILE A 70 -15.24 -4.86 24.75
N PRO A 71 -14.40 -4.56 25.76
CA PRO A 71 -13.93 -3.20 26.01
C PRO A 71 -13.17 -2.65 24.79
N GLN A 72 -13.42 -1.38 24.45
CA GLN A 72 -12.79 -0.73 23.29
C GLN A 72 -11.26 -0.82 23.33
N GLY A 73 -10.66 -0.58 24.51
CA GLY A 73 -9.21 -0.65 24.69
C GLY A 73 -8.61 -2.06 24.52
N VAL A 74 -9.43 -3.12 24.62
CA VAL A 74 -9.02 -4.50 24.31
C VAL A 74 -9.15 -4.76 22.81
N TRP A 75 -10.27 -4.35 22.22
CA TRP A 75 -10.57 -4.52 20.78
C TRP A 75 -9.57 -3.84 19.84
N GLU A 76 -9.12 -2.64 20.21
CA GLU A 76 -8.22 -1.81 19.41
C GLU A 76 -6.77 -2.30 19.43
N ARG A 77 -6.43 -3.27 20.28
CA ARG A 77 -5.06 -3.79 20.32
C ARG A 77 -4.70 -4.56 19.07
N ASN A 78 -3.41 -4.55 18.73
CA ASN A 78 -2.90 -5.24 17.54
C ASN A 78 -2.73 -6.75 17.76
N ASP A 79 -2.65 -7.19 19.02
CA ASP A 79 -2.62 -8.60 19.43
C ASP A 79 -4.02 -9.19 19.71
N PHE A 80 -5.08 -8.39 19.70
CA PHE A 80 -6.44 -8.92 19.79
C PHE A 80 -6.69 -9.95 18.67
N PRO A 81 -7.20 -11.16 18.94
CA PRO A 81 -7.34 -12.27 17.99
C PRO A 81 -8.44 -12.07 16.91
N PHE A 82 -8.44 -10.92 16.22
CA PHE A 82 -9.47 -10.55 15.23
C PHE A 82 -9.57 -11.55 14.05
N GLU A 83 -8.48 -12.22 13.69
CA GLU A 83 -8.43 -13.20 12.60
C GLU A 83 -9.29 -14.43 12.87
N LYS A 84 -9.61 -14.71 14.15
CA LYS A 84 -10.49 -15.82 14.53
C LYS A 84 -11.89 -15.62 13.96
N PHE A 85 -12.40 -14.39 13.93
CA PHE A 85 -13.72 -14.08 13.35
C PHE A 85 -13.79 -14.31 11.83
N PHE A 86 -12.68 -14.58 11.16
CA PHE A 86 -12.62 -14.95 9.74
C PHE A 86 -12.43 -16.47 9.55
N GLN A 87 -12.89 -17.26 10.52
CA GLN A 87 -12.92 -18.71 10.47
C GLN A 87 -14.38 -19.18 10.50
N LYS A 88 -14.63 -20.40 10.04
CA LYS A 88 -15.99 -20.95 9.99
C LYS A 88 -16.61 -21.04 11.38
N ASP A 89 -15.83 -21.50 12.34
CA ASP A 89 -16.20 -21.65 13.73
C ASP A 89 -15.29 -20.75 14.57
N VAL A 90 -15.89 -20.02 15.50
CA VAL A 90 -15.19 -19.10 16.41
C VAL A 90 -15.38 -19.62 17.83
N ASP A 91 -14.26 -19.79 18.53
CA ASP A 91 -14.25 -20.17 19.94
C ASP A 91 -14.68 -18.97 20.79
N GLU A 92 -15.70 -19.15 21.66
CA GLU A 92 -16.23 -18.11 22.54
C GLU A 92 -15.17 -17.54 23.51
N SER A 93 -14.08 -18.28 23.78
CA SER A 93 -12.94 -17.76 24.55
C SER A 93 -12.31 -16.49 23.96
N VAL A 94 -12.60 -16.17 22.69
CA VAL A 94 -12.22 -14.90 22.06
C VAL A 94 -12.87 -13.68 22.75
N LEU A 95 -14.06 -13.86 23.34
CA LEU A 95 -14.82 -12.81 24.02
C LEU A 95 -14.19 -12.44 25.37
N ASP A 96 -13.63 -13.44 26.06
CA ASP A 96 -12.93 -13.29 27.35
C ASP A 96 -11.41 -13.07 27.18
N TRP A 97 -10.96 -12.80 25.96
CA TRP A 97 -9.54 -12.61 25.68
C TRP A 97 -8.99 -11.41 26.45
N ASN A 98 -7.86 -11.62 27.12
CA ASN A 98 -7.16 -10.58 27.86
C ASN A 98 -5.77 -10.34 27.28
N PRO A 99 -5.33 -9.07 27.21
CA PRO A 99 -4.02 -8.75 26.67
C PRO A 99 -2.90 -9.28 27.56
N ASN A 100 -1.86 -9.83 26.92
CA ASN A 100 -0.65 -10.25 27.60
C ASN A 100 0.51 -9.34 27.18
N GLY A 101 0.85 -8.37 28.05
CA GLY A 101 1.96 -7.46 27.84
C GLY A 101 1.66 -6.24 26.96
N ALA A 102 2.71 -5.65 26.41
CA ALA A 102 2.63 -4.41 25.62
C ALA A 102 1.90 -4.64 24.29
N ASN A 103 1.11 -3.66 23.84
CA ASN A 103 0.45 -3.70 22.54
C ASN A 103 1.54 -3.72 21.44
N PRO A 104 1.59 -4.74 20.57
CA PRO A 104 2.62 -4.80 19.54
C PRO A 104 2.47 -3.66 18.53
N ALA A 105 3.59 -3.24 17.94
CA ALA A 105 3.60 -2.22 16.91
C ALA A 105 2.85 -2.70 15.66
N MET A 106 2.08 -1.79 15.04
CA MET A 106 1.24 -2.08 13.87
C MET A 106 2.07 -2.61 12.67
N ASP A 107 3.30 -2.13 12.52
CA ASP A 107 4.24 -2.47 11.46
C ASP A 107 5.07 -3.73 11.76
N SER A 108 4.90 -4.36 12.92
CA SER A 108 5.56 -5.62 13.24
C SER A 108 5.14 -6.73 12.27
N SER A 109 6.09 -7.59 11.90
CA SER A 109 5.85 -8.67 10.94
C SER A 109 4.70 -9.59 11.36
N ALA A 110 4.59 -9.93 12.64
CA ALA A 110 3.51 -10.76 13.17
C ALA A 110 2.12 -10.11 13.00
N VAL A 111 1.99 -8.82 13.28
CA VAL A 111 0.73 -8.08 13.10
C VAL A 111 0.38 -7.97 11.62
N GLN A 112 1.35 -7.63 10.77
CA GLN A 112 1.17 -7.55 9.33
C GLN A 112 0.78 -8.89 8.70
N SER A 113 1.37 -10.02 9.15
CA SER A 113 1.00 -11.35 8.66
C SER A 113 -0.46 -11.71 9.00
N ARG A 114 -0.94 -11.36 10.20
CA ARG A 114 -2.33 -11.61 10.61
C ARG A 114 -3.32 -10.74 9.83
N LEU A 115 -2.99 -9.46 9.62
CA LEU A 115 -3.78 -8.59 8.74
C LEU A 115 -3.84 -9.16 7.32
N HIS A 116 -2.68 -9.53 6.75
CA HIS A 116 -2.62 -10.10 5.41
C HIS A 116 -3.43 -11.39 5.26
N SER A 117 -3.50 -12.25 6.29
CA SER A 117 -4.29 -13.48 6.24
C SER A 117 -5.79 -13.26 6.05
N ILE A 118 -6.30 -12.07 6.41
CA ILE A 118 -7.72 -11.74 6.28
C ILE A 118 -8.02 -10.85 5.06
N SER A 119 -7.04 -10.64 4.17
CA SER A 119 -7.16 -9.69 3.06
C SER A 119 -8.39 -9.95 2.17
N GLY A 120 -9.25 -8.94 2.04
CA GLY A 120 -10.48 -8.96 1.23
C GLY A 120 -11.68 -9.66 1.86
N GLN A 121 -11.46 -10.34 2.99
CA GLN A 121 -12.50 -11.08 3.69
C GLN A 121 -13.44 -10.16 4.47
N LYS A 122 -14.66 -10.63 4.70
CA LYS A 122 -15.67 -9.92 5.48
C LYS A 122 -16.23 -10.85 6.54
N SER A 123 -16.48 -10.31 7.72
CA SER A 123 -17.09 -11.02 8.84
C SER A 123 -18.05 -10.12 9.58
N VAL A 124 -19.20 -10.66 9.95
CA VAL A 124 -20.19 -9.98 10.79
C VAL A 124 -20.49 -10.85 12.02
N VAL A 125 -20.55 -10.19 13.17
CA VAL A 125 -20.91 -10.79 14.47
C VAL A 125 -22.23 -10.17 14.91
N VAL A 126 -23.22 -11.03 15.14
CA VAL A 126 -24.60 -10.67 15.47
C VAL A 126 -24.96 -11.27 16.83
N PRO A 127 -25.38 -10.47 17.83
CA PRO A 127 -25.83 -11.00 19.10
C PRO A 127 -27.06 -11.91 18.91
N PRO A 128 -27.18 -13.01 19.68
CA PRO A 128 -28.34 -13.91 19.60
C PRO A 128 -29.69 -13.19 19.74
N GLU A 129 -29.75 -12.15 20.59
CA GLU A 129 -30.99 -11.38 20.77
C GLU A 129 -31.37 -10.58 19.52
N LEU A 130 -30.39 -9.99 18.83
CA LEU A 130 -30.65 -9.29 17.58
C LEU A 130 -31.06 -10.27 16.47
N GLU A 131 -30.42 -11.43 16.40
CA GLU A 131 -30.78 -12.52 15.48
C GLU A 131 -32.26 -12.88 15.60
N GLU A 132 -32.74 -13.12 16.81
CA GLU A 132 -34.15 -13.46 17.06
C GLU A 132 -35.11 -12.31 16.74
N LYS A 133 -34.74 -11.06 17.06
CA LYS A 133 -35.52 -9.87 16.68
C LYS A 133 -35.64 -9.77 15.16
N MET A 134 -34.56 -9.99 14.41
CA MET A 134 -34.55 -9.91 12.95
C MET A 134 -35.30 -11.06 12.27
N LYS A 135 -35.38 -12.25 12.89
CA LYS A 135 -36.25 -13.34 12.41
C LYS A 135 -37.73 -12.96 12.49
N SER A 136 -38.10 -12.23 13.55
CA SER A 136 -39.49 -11.78 13.78
C SER A 136 -39.85 -10.51 12.99
N ASP A 137 -38.87 -9.65 12.72
CA ASP A 137 -39.02 -8.40 11.97
C ASP A 137 -38.05 -8.35 10.76
N PRO A 138 -38.50 -8.83 9.57
CA PRO A 138 -37.71 -8.73 8.34
C PRO A 138 -37.36 -7.29 7.94
N ALA A 139 -38.15 -6.30 8.33
CA ALA A 139 -37.85 -4.89 8.03
C ALA A 139 -36.69 -4.38 8.90
N LEU A 140 -36.54 -4.87 10.14
CA LEU A 140 -35.34 -4.65 10.93
C LEU A 140 -34.11 -5.27 10.26
N ALA A 141 -34.19 -6.53 9.82
CA ALA A 141 -33.08 -7.20 9.13
C ALA A 141 -32.60 -6.40 7.91
N GLN A 142 -33.53 -5.90 7.08
CA GLN A 142 -33.20 -5.07 5.92
C GLN A 142 -32.54 -3.74 6.31
N ARG A 143 -33.02 -3.08 7.37
CA ARG A 143 -32.40 -1.83 7.87
C ARG A 143 -30.99 -2.05 8.38
N VAL A 144 -30.76 -3.12 9.13
CA VAL A 144 -29.43 -3.50 9.63
C VAL A 144 -28.50 -3.82 8.46
N MET A 145 -28.98 -4.59 7.47
CA MET A 145 -28.18 -4.92 6.29
C MET A 145 -27.75 -3.67 5.53
N ALA A 146 -28.70 -2.76 5.24
CA ALA A 146 -28.40 -1.51 4.54
C ALA A 146 -27.38 -0.64 5.30
N LYS A 147 -27.42 -0.65 6.64
CA LYS A 147 -26.46 0.06 7.49
C LYS A 147 -25.07 -0.55 7.38
N VAL A 148 -24.97 -1.88 7.46
CA VAL A 148 -23.71 -2.63 7.32
C VAL A 148 -23.10 -2.40 5.92
N GLU A 149 -23.92 -2.44 4.87
CA GLU A 149 -23.46 -2.13 3.51
C GLU A 149 -22.94 -0.70 3.37
N SER A 150 -23.69 0.27 3.90
CA SER A 150 -23.29 1.68 3.87
C SER A 150 -21.97 1.90 4.60
N PHE A 151 -21.78 1.22 5.74
CA PHE A 151 -20.52 1.24 6.48
C PHE A 151 -19.37 0.65 5.68
N ILE A 152 -19.55 -0.51 5.04
CA ILE A 152 -18.53 -1.13 4.20
C ILE A 152 -18.15 -0.20 3.05
N VAL A 153 -19.13 0.38 2.35
CA VAL A 153 -18.89 1.33 1.25
C VAL A 153 -18.10 2.55 1.74
N ALA A 154 -18.49 3.13 2.89
CA ALA A 154 -17.81 4.28 3.47
C ALA A 154 -16.35 3.99 3.88
N ASN A 155 -16.04 2.73 4.21
CA ASN A 155 -14.69 2.29 4.61
C ASN A 155 -13.91 1.62 3.47
N GLN A 156 -14.43 1.62 2.24
CA GLN A 156 -13.65 1.20 1.08
C GLN A 156 -12.59 2.24 0.74
N VAL A 157 -11.37 1.77 0.47
CA VAL A 157 -10.30 2.61 -0.08
C VAL A 157 -10.10 2.26 -1.56
N PRO A 158 -10.25 3.22 -2.49
CA PRO A 158 -10.04 2.97 -3.91
C PRO A 158 -8.66 2.35 -4.20
N GLY A 159 -8.64 1.32 -5.05
CA GLY A 159 -7.40 0.64 -5.43
C GLY A 159 -6.79 -0.25 -4.33
N ARG A 160 -7.51 -0.51 -3.23
CA ARG A 160 -7.06 -1.40 -2.15
C ARG A 160 -8.01 -2.55 -1.92
N ILE A 161 -7.47 -3.68 -1.46
CA ILE A 161 -8.28 -4.82 -1.03
C ILE A 161 -8.62 -4.60 0.44
N CYS A 162 -9.88 -4.31 0.74
CA CYS A 162 -10.34 -3.99 2.09
C CYS A 162 -11.04 -5.17 2.75
N SER A 163 -10.65 -5.48 3.99
CA SER A 163 -11.28 -6.46 4.86
C SER A 163 -12.08 -5.75 5.95
N HIS A 164 -13.20 -6.35 6.35
CA HIS A 164 -14.11 -5.76 7.34
C HIS A 164 -14.55 -6.81 8.36
N LEU A 165 -14.33 -6.53 9.64
CA LEU A 165 -14.96 -7.20 10.77
C LEU A 165 -15.94 -6.22 11.41
N ILE A 166 -17.20 -6.61 11.54
CA ILE A 166 -18.29 -5.75 12.03
C ILE A 166 -19.00 -6.48 13.16
N VAL A 167 -19.18 -5.82 14.31
CA VAL A 167 -19.93 -6.33 15.45
C VAL A 167 -21.13 -5.44 15.69
N LEU A 168 -22.29 -6.06 15.82
CA LEU A 168 -23.54 -5.39 16.10
C LEU A 168 -23.91 -5.50 17.58
N ASP A 169 -24.71 -4.56 18.09
CA ASP A 169 -25.41 -4.71 19.37
C ASP A 169 -26.82 -5.29 19.20
N GLU A 170 -27.56 -5.40 20.31
CA GLU A 170 -28.94 -5.87 20.36
C GLU A 170 -29.94 -5.02 19.56
N ASN A 171 -29.57 -3.79 19.15
CA ASN A 171 -30.38 -2.85 18.38
C ASN A 171 -30.00 -2.83 16.89
N GLY A 172 -28.93 -3.53 16.49
CA GLY A 172 -28.41 -3.48 15.13
C GLY A 172 -27.59 -2.21 14.85
N GLU A 173 -27.02 -1.60 15.88
CA GLU A 173 -25.99 -0.58 15.76
C GLU A 173 -24.59 -1.22 15.69
N ILE A 174 -23.69 -0.62 14.92
CA ILE A 174 -22.30 -1.07 14.81
C ILE A 174 -21.54 -0.56 16.04
N THR A 175 -21.17 -1.45 16.95
CA THR A 175 -20.50 -1.08 18.22
C THR A 175 -19.01 -1.31 18.20
N ARG A 176 -18.56 -2.33 17.45
CA ARG A 176 -17.15 -2.60 17.20
C ARG A 176 -16.94 -2.89 15.74
N PHE A 177 -15.80 -2.46 15.23
CA PHE A 177 -15.39 -2.81 13.88
C PHE A 177 -13.87 -2.84 13.77
N ARG A 178 -13.39 -3.53 12.75
CA ARG A 178 -12.02 -3.42 12.26
C ARG A 178 -12.07 -3.41 10.74
N ALA A 179 -11.63 -2.31 10.15
CA ALA A 179 -11.42 -2.19 8.71
C ALA A 179 -9.91 -2.18 8.45
N SER A 180 -9.45 -3.03 7.54
CA SER A 180 -8.04 -3.09 7.14
C SER A 180 -7.92 -3.06 5.64
N SER A 181 -7.09 -2.16 5.12
CA SER A 181 -6.81 -2.05 3.69
C SER A 181 -5.44 -2.66 3.38
N HIS A 182 -5.41 -3.64 2.51
CA HIS A 182 -4.18 -4.25 2.00
C HIS A 182 -3.84 -3.67 0.64
N GLY A 183 -2.62 -3.93 0.16
CA GLY A 183 -2.28 -3.63 -1.23
C GLY A 183 -3.36 -4.17 -2.16
N GLY A 184 -3.95 -3.29 -2.97
CA GLY A 184 -4.76 -3.73 -4.12
C GLY A 184 -3.88 -3.79 -5.34
N ASN A 185 -4.49 -4.05 -6.49
CA ASN A 185 -3.82 -4.17 -7.78
C ASN A 185 -2.79 -3.04 -7.96
N PHE A 186 -1.54 -3.30 -7.60
CA PHE A 186 -0.43 -2.80 -8.35
C PHE A 186 -0.64 -3.46 -9.71
N THR A 187 -1.40 -2.80 -10.58
CA THR A 187 -1.11 -2.88 -11.99
C THR A 187 0.34 -2.46 -12.06
N GLY A 188 1.25 -3.43 -12.11
CA GLY A 188 2.63 -3.17 -12.44
C GLY A 188 2.65 -2.32 -13.71
N PRO A 189 3.72 -1.54 -13.95
CA PRO A 189 3.82 -0.72 -15.13
C PRO A 189 3.37 -1.53 -16.34
N THR A 190 2.46 -0.95 -17.12
CA THR A 190 1.88 -1.55 -18.32
C THR A 190 3.04 -2.06 -19.20
N GLU A 191 2.82 -3.07 -20.04
CA GLU A 191 3.91 -3.61 -20.89
C GLU A 191 4.61 -2.50 -21.71
N ALA A 192 3.86 -1.46 -22.09
CA ALA A 192 4.40 -0.24 -22.73
C ALA A 192 5.35 0.56 -21.81
N GLU A 193 5.02 0.72 -20.53
CA GLU A 193 5.84 1.44 -19.55
C GLU A 193 7.09 0.64 -19.17
N GLN A 194 7.00 -0.70 -19.14
CA GLN A 194 8.16 -1.58 -18.97
C GLN A 194 9.13 -1.46 -20.15
N ARG A 195 8.63 -1.51 -21.39
CA ARG A 195 9.45 -1.30 -22.59
C ARG A 195 10.11 0.08 -22.62
N GLN A 196 9.42 1.12 -22.18
CA GLN A 196 10.00 2.46 -22.05
C GLN A 196 11.12 2.51 -21.00
N PHE A 197 10.90 1.90 -19.84
CA PHE A 197 11.90 1.83 -18.78
C PHE A 197 13.14 1.05 -19.22
N GLU A 198 12.97 -0.11 -19.86
CA GLU A 198 14.07 -0.89 -20.42
C GLU A 198 14.86 -0.12 -21.50
N ALA A 199 14.15 0.56 -22.40
CA ALA A 199 14.78 1.40 -23.42
C ALA A 199 15.57 2.57 -22.80
N GLU A 200 15.05 3.20 -21.75
CA GLU A 200 15.73 4.28 -21.04
C GLU A 200 16.98 3.77 -20.31
N GLN A 201 16.91 2.59 -19.67
CA GLN A 201 18.06 1.96 -19.03
C GLN A 201 19.13 1.56 -20.05
N ALA A 202 18.74 1.00 -21.19
CA ALA A 202 19.65 0.69 -22.29
C ALA A 202 20.33 1.95 -22.84
N ALA A 203 19.58 3.04 -23.01
CA ALA A 203 20.14 4.33 -23.43
C ALA A 203 21.09 4.94 -22.38
N LYS A 204 20.76 4.83 -21.08
CA LYS A 204 21.66 5.22 -19.98
C LYS A 204 22.94 4.39 -19.99
N LYS A 205 22.87 3.09 -20.22
CA LYS A 205 24.04 2.20 -20.31
C LYS A 205 24.95 2.61 -21.48
N LYS A 206 24.39 2.77 -22.70
CA LYS A 206 25.15 3.23 -23.87
C LYS A 206 25.84 4.58 -23.66
N ARG A 207 25.16 5.52 -22.99
CA ARG A 207 25.77 6.83 -22.65
C ARG A 207 26.96 6.69 -21.71
N ARG A 208 26.87 5.81 -20.71
CA ARG A 208 27.98 5.55 -19.78
C ARG A 208 29.17 4.90 -20.49
N GLU A 209 28.93 3.91 -21.34
CA GLU A 209 29.97 3.25 -22.12
C GLU A 209 30.72 4.24 -23.03
N LYS A 210 29.98 5.07 -23.78
CA LYS A 210 30.58 6.13 -24.62
C LYS A 210 31.39 7.14 -23.80
N TYR A 211 30.92 7.48 -22.60
CA TYR A 211 31.65 8.40 -21.72
C TYR A 211 32.95 7.79 -21.20
N ILE A 212 32.95 6.49 -20.87
CA ILE A 212 34.15 5.75 -20.47
C ILE A 212 35.16 5.72 -21.62
N GLU A 213 34.72 5.35 -22.83
CA GLU A 213 35.57 5.31 -24.02
C GLU A 213 36.21 6.69 -24.31
N LEU A 214 35.43 7.76 -24.29
CA LEU A 214 35.94 9.12 -24.50
C LEU A 214 36.96 9.54 -23.43
N ASN A 215 36.73 9.13 -22.19
CA ASN A 215 37.64 9.40 -21.08
C ASN A 215 38.96 8.62 -21.23
N GLU A 216 38.89 7.35 -21.63
CA GLU A 216 40.07 6.52 -21.94
C GLU A 216 40.87 7.09 -23.12
N GLU A 217 40.21 7.48 -24.21
CA GLU A 217 40.84 8.12 -25.37
C GLU A 217 41.52 9.43 -24.96
N SER A 218 40.86 10.25 -24.14
CA SER A 218 41.41 11.50 -23.62
C SER A 218 42.62 11.27 -22.71
N ALA A 219 42.59 10.22 -21.88
CA ALA A 219 43.71 9.83 -21.03
C ALA A 219 44.91 9.36 -21.86
N LEU A 220 44.67 8.59 -22.93
CA LEU A 220 45.72 8.16 -23.86
C LEU A 220 46.35 9.34 -24.60
N LYS A 221 45.54 10.27 -25.13
CA LYS A 221 46.05 11.49 -25.78
C LYS A 221 46.94 12.31 -24.85
N ARG A 222 46.54 12.46 -23.58
CA ARG A 222 47.36 13.16 -22.56
C ARG A 222 48.71 12.46 -22.35
N LYS A 223 48.72 11.13 -22.20
CA LYS A 223 49.96 10.35 -22.04
C LYS A 223 50.89 10.47 -23.24
N VAL A 224 50.36 10.41 -24.46
CA VAL A 224 51.16 10.55 -25.69
C VAL A 224 51.77 11.95 -25.76
N LEU A 225 50.98 12.98 -25.46
CA LEU A 225 51.46 14.36 -25.44
C LEU A 225 52.58 14.55 -24.41
N GLU A 226 52.41 14.02 -23.19
CA GLU A 226 53.41 14.05 -22.12
C GLU A 226 54.72 13.37 -22.54
N GLN A 227 54.65 12.17 -23.12
CA GLN A 227 55.82 11.47 -23.66
C GLN A 227 56.51 12.24 -24.77
N GLU A 228 55.75 12.88 -25.66
CA GLU A 228 56.32 13.72 -26.72
C GLU A 228 57.02 14.95 -26.16
N THR A 229 56.42 15.61 -25.17
CA THR A 229 57.02 16.78 -24.51
C THR A 229 58.30 16.41 -23.77
N ASP A 230 58.30 15.29 -23.05
CA ASP A 230 59.47 14.79 -22.34
C ASP A 230 60.59 14.41 -23.31
N ARG A 231 60.24 13.75 -24.42
CA ARG A 231 61.21 13.43 -25.48
C ARG A 231 61.82 14.68 -26.10
N ARG A 232 61.04 15.73 -26.36
CA ARG A 232 61.54 17.02 -26.87
C ARG A 232 62.44 17.70 -25.85
N TYR A 233 62.02 17.73 -24.58
CA TYR A 233 62.80 18.29 -23.49
C TYR A 233 64.16 17.59 -23.36
N TYR A 234 64.17 16.25 -23.31
CA TYR A 234 65.40 15.46 -23.23
C TYR A 234 66.33 15.73 -24.42
N LYS A 235 65.82 15.69 -25.66
CA LYS A 235 66.62 16.01 -26.86
C LYS A 235 67.23 17.41 -26.77
N SER A 236 66.45 18.40 -26.35
CA SER A 236 66.94 19.78 -26.18
C SER A 236 68.01 19.87 -25.09
N SER A 237 67.86 19.12 -24.00
CA SER A 237 68.80 19.08 -22.88
C SER A 237 70.15 18.48 -23.31
N VAL A 238 70.12 17.35 -24.02
CA VAL A 238 71.33 16.71 -24.56
C VAL A 238 72.04 17.64 -25.55
N ALA A 239 71.29 18.30 -26.45
CA ALA A 239 71.86 19.25 -27.40
C ALA A 239 72.54 20.44 -26.67
N ARG A 240 71.90 21.00 -25.64
CA ARG A 240 72.48 22.06 -24.80
C ARG A 240 73.75 21.61 -24.10
N GLN A 241 73.74 20.41 -23.51
CA GLN A 241 74.90 19.86 -22.80
C GLN A 241 76.08 19.60 -23.75
N ASN A 242 75.81 19.10 -24.97
CA ASN A 242 76.84 18.90 -25.98
C ASN A 242 77.43 20.22 -26.47
N ALA A 243 76.59 21.25 -26.69
CA ALA A 243 77.06 22.59 -27.06
C ALA A 243 77.92 23.21 -25.96
N PHE A 244 77.53 23.05 -24.68
CA PHE A 244 78.30 23.52 -23.54
C PHE A 244 79.67 22.83 -23.44
N LYS A 245 79.73 21.50 -23.58
CA LYS A 245 80.99 20.74 -23.59
C LYS A 245 81.91 21.14 -24.75
N ALA A 246 81.36 21.39 -25.95
CA ALA A 246 82.14 21.85 -27.09
C ALA A 246 82.73 23.25 -26.84
N TYR A 247 81.96 24.13 -26.19
CA TYR A 247 82.43 25.46 -25.79
C TYR A 247 83.54 25.38 -24.73
N GLU A 248 83.38 24.56 -23.68
CA GLU A 248 84.43 24.34 -22.67
C GLU A 248 85.72 23.80 -23.28
N LYS A 249 85.62 22.84 -24.22
CA LYS A 249 86.78 22.28 -24.91
C LYS A 249 87.53 23.34 -25.72
N ASN A 250 86.81 24.19 -26.46
CA ASN A 250 87.43 25.28 -27.22
C ASN A 250 88.12 26.33 -26.34
N ILE A 251 87.65 26.54 -25.10
CA ILE A 251 88.31 27.44 -24.14
C ILE A 251 89.61 26.82 -23.58
N MET A 252 89.64 25.51 -23.37
CA MET A 252 90.81 24.82 -22.81
C MET A 252 91.94 24.56 -23.84
N GLU A 253 91.66 24.73 -25.14
CA GLU A 253 92.63 24.56 -26.23
C GLU A 253 93.23 25.90 -26.73
N LEU A 254 92.90 27.03 -26.10
CA LEU A 254 93.51 28.36 -26.28
C LEU A 254 94.63 28.62 -25.26
#